data_AF-A0A644UCC4-F1
#
_entry.id   AF-A0A644UCC4-F1
#
_cell.length_a   1.000
_cell.length_b   1.000
_cell.length_c   1.000
_cell.angle_alpha   90.00
_cell.angle_beta   90.00
_cell.angle_gamma   90.00
#
_symmetry.space_group_name_H-M   'P 1'
#
loop_
_entity.id
_entity.type
_entity.pdbx_description
1 polymer ?
#
loop_
_entity_poly.entity_id
_entity_poly.type
_entity_poly.pdbx_seq_one_letter_code
_entity_poly.pdbx_strand_id
1 'polypeptide(L)'
;MNEVDFRNWMTSKGINKKVQSDCISRLKRVEKEINRCDIDEQYRNDKCEYIMSLFLNMGENENMKKYPNSNLPIGKYYMSTYRHAVKQYIQFCDEVAAISND
;
A
#
# COMPACT_ATOMS: atom_id res chain seq x y z
N MET A 1 5.99 3.44 -6.66
CA MET A 1 6.31 3.78 -5.25
C MET A 1 7.79 4.09 -5.05
N ASN A 2 8.09 5.10 -4.25
CA ASN A 2 9.43 5.48 -3.80
C ASN A 2 9.96 4.48 -2.75
N GLU A 3 10.42 3.32 -3.22
CA GLU A 3 10.89 2.21 -2.39
C GLU A 3 12.07 2.59 -1.49
N VAL A 4 13.03 3.38 -2.01
CA VAL A 4 14.27 3.70 -1.29
C VAL A 4 13.98 4.54 -0.07
N ASP A 5 13.24 5.64 -0.24
CA ASP A 5 12.93 6.54 0.87
C ASP A 5 11.96 5.90 1.85
N PHE A 6 11.00 5.11 1.36
CA PHE A 6 10.12 4.35 2.23
C PHE A 6 10.88 3.34 3.10
N ARG A 7 11.89 2.65 2.54
CA ARG A 7 12.76 1.75 3.31
C ARG A 7 13.58 2.51 4.36
N ASN A 8 14.11 3.67 4.00
CA ASN A 8 14.85 4.53 4.93
C ASN A 8 13.94 5.03 6.07
N TRP A 9 12.71 5.43 5.75
CA TRP A 9 11.69 5.81 6.73
C TRP A 9 11.34 4.66 7.68
N MET A 10 11.07 3.45 7.17
CA MET A 10 10.81 2.31 8.06
C MET A 10 12.01 1.99 8.95
N THR A 11 13.23 2.19 8.45
CA THR A 11 14.47 2.03 9.23
C THR A 11 14.55 3.07 10.35
N SER A 12 14.24 4.33 10.09
CA SER A 12 14.22 5.38 11.13
C SER A 12 13.15 5.16 12.19
N LYS A 13 12.04 4.47 11.83
CA LYS A 13 11.00 4.01 12.77
C LYS A 13 11.38 2.75 13.56
N GLY A 14 12.56 2.17 13.34
CA GLY A 14 13.02 0.96 14.04
C GLY A 14 12.31 -0.33 13.60
N ILE A 15 11.64 -0.33 12.44
CA ILE A 15 10.99 -1.54 11.90
C ILE A 15 12.06 -2.52 11.43
N ASN A 16 11.97 -3.79 11.82
CA ASN A 16 12.97 -4.78 11.46
C ASN A 16 12.98 -5.11 9.95
N LYS A 17 14.15 -5.50 9.42
CA LYS A 17 14.37 -5.77 7.99
C LYS A 17 13.39 -6.77 7.36
N LYS A 18 12.96 -7.79 8.11
CA LYS A 18 12.00 -8.78 7.61
C LYS A 18 10.66 -8.12 7.34
N VAL A 19 10.14 -7.36 8.30
CA VAL A 19 8.87 -6.63 8.16
C VAL A 19 8.94 -5.59 7.04
N GLN A 20 10.08 -4.90 6.88
CA GLN A 20 10.29 -3.97 5.77
C GLN A 20 10.16 -4.66 4.41
N SER A 21 10.87 -5.78 4.20
CA SER A 21 10.80 -6.56 2.96
C SER A 21 9.40 -7.08 2.68
N ASP A 22 8.71 -7.52 3.73
CA ASP A 22 7.33 -7.98 3.68
C ASP A 22 6.35 -6.88 3.25
N CYS A 23 6.53 -5.67 3.77
CA CYS A 23 5.73 -4.50 3.43
C CYS A 23 5.96 -4.09 1.96
N ILE A 24 7.23 -3.97 1.56
CA ILE A 24 7.63 -3.59 0.19
C ILE A 24 7.11 -4.59 -0.83
N SER A 25 7.24 -5.89 -0.55
CA SER A 25 6.76 -6.95 -1.46
C SER A 25 5.24 -6.91 -1.63
N ARG A 26 4.50 -6.57 -0.57
CA ARG A 26 3.04 -6.41 -0.64
C ARG A 26 2.67 -5.19 -1.47
N LEU A 27 3.33 -4.05 -1.28
CA LEU A 27 3.09 -2.84 -2.07
C LEU A 27 3.37 -3.07 -3.56
N LYS A 28 4.49 -3.70 -3.92
CA LYS A 28 4.78 -4.09 -5.31
C LYS A 28 3.71 -5.01 -5.91
N ARG A 29 3.15 -5.90 -5.09
CA ARG A 29 2.04 -6.76 -5.52
C ARG A 29 0.75 -5.96 -5.69
N VAL A 30 0.47 -4.96 -4.86
CA VAL A 30 -0.65 -4.04 -5.08
C VAL A 30 -0.49 -3.33 -6.42
N GLU A 31 0.67 -2.71 -6.68
CA GLU A 31 0.96 -2.06 -7.97
C GLU A 31 0.69 -3.01 -9.13
N LYS A 32 1.31 -4.20 -9.10
CA LYS A 32 1.16 -5.20 -10.17
C LYS A 32 -0.29 -5.64 -10.41
N GLU A 33 -1.01 -5.96 -9.35
CA GLU A 33 -2.31 -6.64 -9.45
C GLU A 33 -3.49 -5.67 -9.59
N ILE A 34 -3.32 -4.39 -9.23
CA ILE A 34 -4.33 -3.34 -9.37
C ILE A 34 -4.00 -2.49 -10.60
N ASN A 35 -4.21 -3.08 -11.79
CA ASN A 35 -3.98 -2.43 -13.10
C ASN A 35 -2.59 -1.82 -13.31
N ARG A 36 -1.53 -2.36 -12.68
CA ARG A 36 -0.17 -1.80 -12.77
C ARG A 36 -0.12 -0.34 -12.32
N CYS A 37 -0.90 0.03 -11.30
CA CYS A 37 -0.93 1.39 -10.77
C CYS A 37 0.41 1.78 -10.13
N ASP A 38 0.69 3.08 -10.04
CA ASP A 38 1.77 3.63 -9.23
C ASP A 38 1.21 4.16 -7.91
N ILE A 39 1.64 3.61 -6.78
CA ILE A 39 1.15 4.04 -5.46
C ILE A 39 1.51 5.50 -5.16
N ASP A 40 2.59 6.04 -5.71
CA ASP A 40 2.92 7.47 -5.55
C ASP A 40 1.89 8.36 -6.22
N GLU A 41 1.43 7.96 -7.41
CA GLU A 41 0.38 8.66 -8.14
C GLU A 41 -0.96 8.56 -7.40
N GLN A 42 -1.28 7.38 -6.89
CA GLN A 42 -2.52 7.15 -6.13
C GLN A 42 -2.54 7.98 -4.85
N TYR A 43 -1.40 8.12 -4.15
CA TYR A 43 -1.32 9.02 -2.99
C TYR A 43 -1.58 10.48 -3.39
N ARG A 44 -0.98 10.96 -4.50
CA ARG A 44 -1.22 12.34 -4.99
C ARG A 44 -2.66 12.58 -5.42
N ASN A 45 -3.32 11.56 -5.97
CA ASN A 45 -4.67 11.69 -6.52
C ASN A 45 -5.74 11.68 -5.42
N ASP A 46 -5.70 10.70 -4.52
CA ASP A 46 -6.77 10.48 -3.53
C ASP A 46 -6.23 9.97 -2.18
N LYS A 47 -4.94 10.19 -1.88
CA LYS A 47 -4.28 9.63 -0.69
C LYS A 47 -4.45 8.11 -0.56
N CYS A 48 -4.54 7.41 -1.70
CA CYS A 48 -4.80 5.97 -1.79
C CYS A 48 -6.14 5.53 -1.18
N GLU A 49 -7.13 6.41 -1.02
CA GLU A 49 -8.45 6.07 -0.46
C GLU A 49 -9.14 4.96 -1.26
N TYR A 50 -9.12 5.04 -2.59
CA TYR A 50 -9.68 4.02 -3.45
C TYR A 50 -8.95 2.68 -3.28
N ILE A 51 -7.61 2.69 -3.28
CA ILE A 51 -6.81 1.47 -3.03
C ILE A 51 -7.15 0.87 -1.67
N MET A 52 -7.27 1.69 -0.63
CA MET A 52 -7.64 1.24 0.71
C MET A 52 -9.05 0.63 0.76
N SER A 53 -9.97 1.12 -0.08
CA SER A 53 -11.32 0.58 -0.21
C SER A 53 -11.34 -0.84 -0.81
N LEU A 54 -10.39 -1.16 -1.70
CA LEU A 54 -10.29 -2.49 -2.33
C LEU A 54 -10.09 -3.59 -1.31
N PHE A 55 -9.39 -3.31 -0.21
CA PHE A 55 -9.08 -4.31 0.82
C PHE A 55 -10.13 -4.39 1.94
N LEU A 56 -11.22 -3.62 1.87
CA LEU A 56 -12.32 -3.73 2.82
C LEU A 56 -13.02 -5.08 2.68
N ASN A 57 -13.57 -5.58 3.79
CA ASN A 57 -14.23 -6.89 3.84
C ASN A 57 -13.38 -8.01 3.19
N MET A 58 -12.07 -8.04 3.48
CA MET A 58 -11.13 -9.00 2.89
C MET A 58 -11.08 -9.01 1.35
N GLY A 59 -11.43 -7.89 0.71
CA GLY A 59 -11.52 -7.80 -0.75
C GLY A 59 -12.84 -8.28 -1.33
N GLU A 60 -13.80 -8.70 -0.51
CA GLU A 60 -15.13 -9.11 -0.95
C GLU A 60 -16.04 -7.87 -1.03
N ASN A 61 -15.78 -7.03 -2.03
CA ASN A 61 -16.50 -5.78 -2.29
C ASN A 61 -16.57 -5.45 -3.79
N GLU A 62 -17.46 -4.52 -4.16
CA GLU A 62 -17.69 -4.13 -5.55
C GLU A 62 -16.48 -3.51 -6.24
N ASN A 63 -15.61 -2.81 -5.50
CA ASN A 63 -14.42 -2.21 -6.10
C ASN A 63 -13.39 -3.27 -6.48
N MET A 64 -13.20 -4.30 -5.65
CA MET A 64 -12.26 -5.39 -5.94
C MET A 64 -12.74 -6.27 -7.11
N LYS A 65 -14.06 -6.39 -7.32
CA LYS A 65 -14.64 -7.09 -8.49
C LYS A 65 -14.22 -6.49 -9.84
N LYS A 66 -13.79 -5.22 -9.87
CA LYS A 66 -13.24 -4.56 -11.07
C LYS A 66 -11.89 -5.16 -11.52
N TYR A 67 -11.26 -6.00 -10.69
CA TYR A 67 -9.97 -6.64 -10.95
C TYR A 67 -10.11 -8.18 -10.97
N PRO A 68 -10.89 -8.75 -11.90
CA PRO A 68 -11.20 -10.19 -11.90
C PRO A 68 -9.97 -11.08 -12.14
N ASN A 69 -8.92 -10.54 -12.75
CA ASN A 69 -7.67 -11.25 -13.04
C ASN A 69 -6.59 -11.04 -11.95
N SER A 70 -6.93 -10.40 -10.84
CA SER A 70 -6.01 -10.18 -9.73
C SER A 70 -5.68 -11.49 -9.04
N ASN A 71 -4.39 -11.73 -8.82
CA ASN A 71 -3.90 -12.83 -8.00
C ASN A 71 -3.89 -12.48 -6.50
N LEU A 72 -4.57 -11.41 -6.09
CA LEU A 72 -4.70 -11.09 -4.67
C LEU A 72 -5.57 -12.14 -3.95
N PRO A 73 -5.31 -12.39 -2.66
CA PRO A 73 -5.98 -13.44 -1.90
C PRO A 73 -7.36 -12.98 -1.39
N ILE A 74 -8.28 -12.71 -2.30
CA ILE A 74 -9.64 -12.25 -2.00
C ILE A 74 -10.34 -13.26 -1.06
N GLY A 75 -11.05 -12.73 -0.05
CA GLY A 75 -11.75 -13.52 0.96
C GLY A 75 -10.85 -14.19 2.00
N LYS A 76 -9.53 -13.95 1.97
CA LYS A 76 -8.58 -14.52 2.94
C LYS A 76 -8.20 -13.48 4.01
N TYR A 77 -8.02 -13.94 5.25
CA TYR A 77 -7.69 -13.07 6.40
C TYR A 77 -6.44 -12.20 6.16
N TYR A 78 -5.45 -12.75 5.44
CA TYR A 78 -4.18 -12.07 5.15
C TYR A 78 -4.30 -10.97 4.09
N MET A 79 -5.49 -10.74 3.50
CA MET A 79 -5.79 -9.56 2.68
C MET A 79 -5.62 -8.26 3.48
N SER A 80 -5.90 -8.29 4.79
CA SER A 80 -5.66 -7.17 5.71
C SER A 80 -4.20 -6.69 5.74
N THR A 81 -3.25 -7.58 5.44
CA THR A 81 -1.82 -7.23 5.43
C THR A 81 -1.44 -6.31 4.26
N TYR A 82 -2.15 -6.39 3.13
CA TYR A 82 -1.96 -5.45 2.02
C TYR A 82 -2.47 -4.06 2.38
N ARG A 83 -3.66 -3.99 2.99
CA ARG A 83 -4.20 -2.73 3.53
C ARG A 83 -3.26 -2.10 4.54
N HIS A 84 -2.66 -2.92 5.41
CA HIS A 84 -1.66 -2.44 6.36
C HIS A 84 -0.43 -1.87 5.66
N ALA A 85 0.10 -2.55 4.64
CA ALA A 85 1.24 -2.06 3.88
C ALA A 85 0.94 -0.72 3.18
N VAL A 86 -0.23 -0.58 2.55
CA VAL A 86 -0.68 0.69 1.95
C VAL A 86 -0.79 1.78 3.00
N LYS A 87 -1.36 1.47 4.18
CA LYS A 87 -1.46 2.43 5.28
C LYS A 87 -0.09 2.92 5.77
N GLN A 88 0.91 2.04 5.88
CA GLN A 88 2.28 2.42 6.23
C GLN A 88 2.87 3.38 5.19
N TYR A 89 2.60 3.14 3.90
CA TYR A 89 3.06 4.00 2.83
C TYR A 89 2.40 5.39 2.87
N ILE A 90 1.09 5.46 3.11
CA ILE A 90 0.36 6.71 3.30
C ILE A 90 0.98 7.51 4.46
N GLN A 91 1.24 6.86 5.59
CA GLN A 91 1.85 7.52 6.75
C GLN A 91 3.24 8.09 6.42
N PHE A 92 4.06 7.34 5.68
CA PHE A 92 5.34 7.84 5.18
C PHE A 92 5.15 9.12 4.34
N CYS A 93 4.24 9.09 3.37
CA CYS A 93 4.00 10.25 2.51
C CYS A 93 3.48 11.46 3.29
N ASP A 94 2.58 11.25 4.26
CA ASP A 94 2.06 12.31 5.12
C ASP A 94 3.17 12.97 5.96
N GLU A 95 4.08 12.18 6.53
CA GLU A 95 5.21 12.70 7.31
C GLU A 95 6.22 13.46 6.42
N VAL A 96 6.51 12.97 5.22
CA VAL A 96 7.39 13.67 4.25
C VAL A 96 6.76 14.98 3.77
N ALA A 97 5.45 14.97 3.52
CA ALA A 97 4.73 16.17 3.10
C ALA A 97 4.68 17.22 4.23
N ALA A 98 4.55 16.81 5.49
CA ALA A 98 4.60 17.73 6.63
C ALA A 98 5.96 18.45 6.72
N ILE A 99 7.07 17.72 6.57
CA ILE A 99 8.44 18.28 6.62
C ILE A 99 8.71 19.26 5.47
N SER A 100 8.08 19.05 4.31
CA SER A 100 8.31 19.89 3.12
C SER A 100 7.55 21.22 3.14
N ASN A 101 6.66 21.41 4.13
CA ASN A 101 5.89 22.65 4.31
C ASN A 101 6.40 23.52 5.48
N ASP A 102 7.51 23.12 6.11
CA ASP A 102 8.26 23.87 7.12
C ASP A 102 9.56 24.44 6.53
#